data_AF-V2WGZ1-F1
#
_entry.id   AF-V2WGZ1-F1
#
_cell.length_a   1.000
_cell.length_b   1.000
_cell.length_c   1.000
_cell.angle_alpha   90.00
_cell.angle_beta   90.00
_cell.angle_gamma   90.00
#
_symmetry.space_group_name_H-M   'P 1'
#
loop_
_entity.id
_entity.type
_entity.pdbx_description
1 polymer ?
#
loop_
_entity_poly.entity_id
_entity_poly.type
_entity_poly.pdbx_seq_one_letter_code
_entity_poly.pdbx_strand_id
1 'polypeptide(L)'
;MNHDEEIYGSNPDEFRPERFLNEDGTHKPSPPDTKDEGHHTFGFGRRICPGRHLAFNALFTFSIVLWAMHLEAGKDGDAISTDDEASEITSRPRKFSVSTRPRFPEASEMLKLAKEEWL
;
A
#
# COMPACT_ATOMS: atom_id res chain seq x y z
N MET A 1 -17.28 2.66 -5.83
CA MET A 1 -16.46 3.77 -6.32
C MET A 1 -15.03 3.33 -6.59
N ASN A 2 -14.25 2.83 -5.61
CA ASN A 2 -12.91 2.28 -5.88
C ASN A 2 -12.88 1.07 -6.84
N HIS A 3 -14.03 0.49 -7.15
CA HIS A 3 -14.20 -0.64 -8.09
C HIS A 3 -15.02 -0.26 -9.34
N ASP A 4 -15.13 1.05 -9.63
CA ASP A 4 -15.91 1.53 -10.78
C ASP A 4 -15.14 1.29 -12.10
N GLU A 5 -15.71 0.47 -12.99
CA GLU A 5 -15.09 0.11 -14.26
C GLU A 5 -14.95 1.31 -15.22
N GLU A 6 -15.82 2.32 -15.15
CA GLU A 6 -15.71 3.51 -15.99
C GLU A 6 -14.51 4.36 -15.59
N ILE A 7 -14.18 4.36 -14.30
CA ILE A 7 -13.06 5.14 -13.74
C ILE A 7 -11.74 4.36 -13.81
N TYR A 8 -11.77 3.07 -13.44
CA TYR A 8 -10.58 2.25 -13.25
C TYR A 8 -10.34 1.27 -14.41
N GLY A 9 -11.22 1.23 -15.40
CA GLY A 9 -11.12 0.30 -16.53
C GLY A 9 -11.47 -1.15 -16.14
N SER A 10 -11.16 -2.08 -17.03
CA SER A 10 -11.49 -3.49 -16.84
C SER A 10 -10.80 -4.13 -15.64
N ASN A 11 -11.49 -5.11 -15.05
CA ASN A 11 -11.06 -5.88 -13.88
C ASN A 11 -10.61 -4.98 -12.71
N PRO A 12 -11.50 -4.10 -12.19
CA PRO A 12 -11.13 -3.19 -11.11
C PRO A 12 -10.82 -3.93 -9.79
N ASP A 13 -11.28 -5.17 -9.65
CA ASP A 13 -10.99 -6.04 -8.51
C ASP A 13 -9.56 -6.64 -8.53
N GLU A 14 -8.86 -6.58 -9.66
CA GLU A 14 -7.50 -7.09 -9.78
C GLU A 14 -6.46 -6.07 -9.28
N PHE A 15 -5.50 -6.54 -8.47
CA PHE A 15 -4.33 -5.76 -8.08
C PHE A 15 -3.41 -5.53 -9.29
N ARG A 16 -3.55 -4.35 -9.91
CA ARG A 16 -2.83 -3.94 -11.13
C ARG A 16 -2.29 -2.51 -11.00
N PRO A 17 -1.11 -2.31 -10.38
CA PRO A 17 -0.52 -0.98 -10.18
C PRO A 17 -0.31 -0.19 -11.48
N GLU A 18 -0.09 -0.87 -12.60
CA GLU A 18 0.12 -0.29 -13.93
C GLU A 18 -1.09 0.51 -14.41
N ARG A 19 -2.27 0.28 -13.83
CA ARG A 19 -3.49 1.05 -14.09
C ARG A 19 -3.28 2.55 -13.82
N PHE A 20 -2.40 2.89 -12.88
CA PHE A 20 -2.07 4.26 -12.49
C PHE A 20 -0.87 4.86 -13.24
N LEU A 21 -0.30 4.14 -14.21
CA LEU A 21 0.89 4.56 -14.96
C LEU A 21 0.59 4.70 -16.46
N ASN A 22 1.27 5.65 -17.10
CA ASN A 22 1.37 5.76 -18.55
C ASN A 22 2.33 4.68 -19.10
N GLU A 23 2.33 4.48 -20.42
CA GLU A 23 3.20 3.50 -21.07
C GLU A 23 4.71 3.79 -20.87
N ASP A 24 5.06 5.04 -20.65
CA ASP A 24 6.44 5.49 -20.35
C ASP A 24 6.83 5.36 -18.86
N GLY A 25 5.93 4.84 -18.02
CA GLY A 25 6.13 4.68 -16.58
C GLY A 25 5.87 5.93 -15.75
N THR A 26 5.47 7.05 -16.35
CA THR A 26 5.04 8.25 -15.61
C THR A 26 3.64 8.06 -15.01
N HIS A 27 3.28 8.86 -14.02
CA HIS A 27 1.94 8.79 -13.42
C HIS A 27 0.86 9.26 -14.40
N LYS A 28 -0.21 8.49 -14.52
CA LYS A 28 -1.46 8.97 -15.14
C LYS A 28 -2.07 10.08 -14.30
N PRO A 29 -2.82 11.01 -14.92
CA PRO A 29 -3.67 11.92 -14.17
C PRO A 29 -4.62 11.13 -13.27
N SER A 30 -4.72 11.54 -12.01
CA SER A 30 -5.66 10.94 -11.06
C SER A 30 -7.10 11.16 -11.54
N PRO A 31 -8.02 10.19 -11.33
CA PRO A 31 -9.41 10.36 -11.70
C PRO A 31 -10.04 11.62 -11.07
N PRO A 32 -11.05 12.22 -11.72
CA PRO A 32 -11.78 13.34 -11.16
C PRO A 32 -12.28 13.05 -9.74
N ASP A 33 -12.39 14.10 -8.93
CA ASP A 33 -12.90 14.03 -7.55
C ASP A 33 -12.11 13.12 -6.58
N THR A 34 -10.92 12.65 -6.96
CA THR A 34 -10.01 11.90 -6.07
C THR A 34 -9.01 12.78 -5.31
N LYS A 35 -9.07 14.12 -5.48
CA LYS A 35 -8.10 15.07 -4.86
C LYS A 35 -6.64 14.73 -5.16
N ASP A 36 -6.40 14.25 -6.37
CA ASP A 36 -5.10 13.79 -6.87
C ASP A 36 -4.56 12.53 -6.16
N GLU A 37 -5.37 11.86 -5.33
CA GLU A 37 -4.97 10.66 -4.57
C GLU A 37 -5.20 9.35 -5.35
N GLY A 38 -5.85 9.41 -6.51
CA GLY A 38 -6.10 8.24 -7.35
C GLY A 38 -7.23 7.32 -6.86
N HIS A 39 -7.72 7.51 -5.64
CA HIS A 39 -8.73 6.68 -4.98
C HIS A 39 -9.67 7.49 -4.10
N HIS A 40 -10.72 6.84 -3.61
CA HIS A 40 -11.77 7.44 -2.78
C HIS A 40 -11.72 7.01 -1.30
N THR A 41 -10.65 6.34 -0.88
CA THR A 41 -10.52 5.69 0.44
C THR A 41 -10.64 6.65 1.62
N PHE A 42 -10.27 7.92 1.46
CA PHE A 42 -10.36 8.93 2.52
C PHE A 42 -11.67 9.74 2.52
N GLY A 43 -12.61 9.43 1.64
CA GLY A 43 -13.88 10.15 1.51
C GLY A 43 -13.73 11.52 0.84
N PHE A 44 -14.69 12.42 1.08
CA PHE A 44 -14.86 13.65 0.28
C PHE A 44 -15.34 14.86 1.08
N GLY A 45 -15.19 16.03 0.46
CA GLY A 45 -15.80 17.28 0.93
C GLY A 45 -15.32 17.73 2.30
N ARG A 46 -16.20 18.37 3.07
CA ARG A 46 -15.88 18.94 4.40
C ARG A 46 -15.55 17.90 5.48
N ARG A 47 -15.80 16.61 5.21
CA ARG A 47 -15.59 15.49 6.15
C ARG A 47 -14.57 14.48 5.63
N ILE A 48 -13.79 14.84 4.62
CA ILE A 48 -12.65 14.05 4.15
C ILE A 48 -11.72 13.74 5.33
N CYS A 49 -11.12 12.55 5.34
CA CYS A 49 -10.28 12.11 6.44
C CYS A 49 -9.15 13.13 6.71
N PRO A 50 -9.10 13.74 7.91
CA PRO A 50 -8.05 14.70 8.24
C PRO A 50 -6.67 14.02 8.37
N GLY A 51 -6.64 12.70 8.60
CA GLY A 51 -5.42 11.91 8.74
C GLY A 51 -4.79 11.44 7.43
N ARG A 52 -5.37 11.74 6.26
CA ARG A 52 -4.92 11.20 4.97
C ARG A 52 -3.47 11.52 4.65
N HIS A 53 -3.01 12.74 4.94
CA HIS A 53 -1.62 13.14 4.71
C HIS A 53 -0.64 12.38 5.61
N LEU A 54 -1.01 12.14 6.87
CA LEU A 54 -0.20 11.32 7.78
C LEU A 54 -0.16 9.86 7.31
N ALA A 55 -1.30 9.32 6.87
CA ALA A 55 -1.38 7.96 6.34
C ALA A 55 -0.50 7.78 5.09
N PHE A 56 -0.52 8.74 4.16
CA PHE A 56 0.35 8.72 2.99
C PHE A 56 1.83 8.76 3.38
N ASN A 57 2.22 9.64 4.29
CA ASN A 57 3.62 9.72 4.75
C ASN A 57 4.05 8.42 5.44
N ALA A 58 3.20 7.83 6.28
CA ALA A 58 3.48 6.55 6.93
C ALA A 58 3.64 5.41 5.92
N LEU A 59 2.78 5.37 4.89
CA LEU A 59 2.89 4.39 3.81
C LEU A 59 4.16 4.60 3.00
N PHE A 60 4.53 5.85 2.71
CA PHE A 60 5.75 6.17 1.98
C PHE A 60 7.01 5.73 2.74
N THR A 61 7.03 5.84 4.06
CA THR A 61 8.12 5.32 4.92
C THR A 61 8.32 3.81 4.75
N PHE A 62 7.29 3.05 4.38
CA PHE A 62 7.42 1.62 4.09
C PHE A 62 8.37 1.32 2.91
N SER A 63 8.64 2.29 2.03
CA SER A 63 9.67 2.18 0.99
C SER A 63 11.05 1.85 1.55
N ILE A 64 11.38 2.31 2.77
CA ILE A 64 12.63 1.97 3.47
C ILE A 64 12.71 0.47 3.74
N VAL A 65 11.59 -0.14 4.15
CA VAL A 65 11.50 -1.58 4.38
C VAL A 65 11.70 -2.34 3.07
N LEU A 66 11.04 -1.91 1.98
CA LEU A 66 11.18 -2.51 0.66
C LEU A 66 12.60 -2.34 0.06
N TRP A 67 13.27 -1.25 0.40
CA TRP A 67 14.66 -1.00 0.02
C TRP A 67 15.63 -1.90 0.80
N ALA A 68 15.42 -2.08 2.11
CA ALA A 68 16.33 -2.80 2.99
C ALA A 68 16.10 -4.33 3.04
N MET A 69 14.86 -4.79 2.86
CA MET A 69 14.44 -6.17 3.10
C MET A 69 13.76 -6.79 1.88
N HIS A 70 14.05 -8.06 1.61
CA HIS A 70 13.15 -8.93 0.84
C HIS A 70 12.05 -9.45 1.76
N LEU A 71 10.81 -9.33 1.31
CA LEU A 71 9.63 -9.84 1.99
C LEU A 71 9.14 -11.08 1.26
N GLU A 72 8.96 -12.17 1.99
CA GLU A 72 8.52 -13.46 1.49
C GLU A 72 7.38 -13.98 2.36
N ALA A 73 6.55 -14.87 1.81
CA ALA A 73 5.55 -15.55 2.62
C ALA A 73 6.22 -16.32 3.77
N GLY A 74 5.60 -16.29 4.95
CA GLY A 74 6.07 -17.07 6.09
C GLY A 74 5.99 -18.57 5.83
N LYS A 75 6.69 -19.34 6.65
CA LYS A 75 6.82 -20.81 6.48
C LYS A 75 5.61 -21.60 6.97
N ASP A 76 4.56 -20.92 7.44
CA ASP A 76 3.43 -21.53 8.15
C ASP A 76 2.39 -22.20 7.22
N GLY A 77 2.75 -22.43 5.95
CA GLY A 77 2.08 -23.41 5.07
C GLY A 77 0.85 -22.92 4.31
N ASP A 78 0.23 -21.81 4.71
CA ASP A 78 -0.92 -21.26 3.98
C ASP A 78 -0.49 -20.23 2.94
N ALA A 79 -1.08 -20.31 1.74
CA ALA A 79 -0.93 -19.27 0.73
C ALA A 79 -1.47 -17.94 1.28
N ILE A 80 -0.76 -16.83 1.05
CA ILE A 80 -1.24 -15.50 1.43
C ILE A 80 -2.54 -15.25 0.65
N SER A 81 -3.63 -15.15 1.40
CA SER A 81 -4.94 -14.82 0.86
C SER A 81 -5.07 -13.31 0.66
N THR A 82 -5.64 -12.91 -0.47
CA THR A 82 -6.09 -11.54 -0.72
C THR A 82 -7.53 -11.29 -0.28
N ASP A 83 -8.26 -12.32 0.15
CA ASP A 83 -9.60 -12.16 0.71
C ASP A 83 -9.55 -11.36 2.02
N ASP A 84 -10.50 -10.45 2.15
CA ASP A 84 -10.72 -9.68 3.36
C ASP A 84 -11.55 -10.45 4.39
N GLU A 85 -11.19 -10.33 5.66
CA GLU A 85 -12.11 -10.58 6.75
C GLU A 85 -12.95 -9.32 6.95
N ALA A 86 -14.26 -9.46 6.74
CA ALA A 86 -15.20 -8.37 6.92
C ALA A 86 -15.11 -7.84 8.36
N SER A 87 -14.65 -6.61 8.51
CA SER A 87 -14.76 -5.85 9.76
C SER A 87 -15.58 -4.59 9.51
N GLU A 88 -16.31 -4.12 10.53
CA GLU A 88 -17.39 -3.13 10.40
C GLU A 88 -17.10 -1.96 9.45
N ILE A 89 -15.98 -1.24 9.69
CA ILE A 89 -15.64 -0.01 8.96
C ILE A 89 -14.34 -0.18 8.14
N THR A 90 -13.56 -1.24 8.41
CA THR A 90 -12.26 -1.47 7.76
C THR A 90 -12.22 -2.83 7.09
N SER A 91 -11.62 -2.92 5.91
CA SER A 91 -11.15 -4.21 5.40
C SER A 91 -9.88 -4.59 6.16
N ARG A 92 -9.76 -5.88 6.53
CA ARG A 92 -8.55 -6.42 7.16
C ARG A 92 -8.19 -7.73 6.48
N PRO A 93 -6.92 -7.93 6.09
CA PRO A 93 -6.49 -9.21 5.56
C PRO A 93 -6.58 -10.28 6.65
N ARG A 94 -6.82 -11.53 6.23
CA ARG A 94 -6.63 -12.70 7.11
C ARG A 94 -5.24 -12.68 7.74
N LYS A 95 -5.10 -13.19 8.96
CA LYS A 95 -3.78 -13.28 9.61
C LYS A 95 -2.82 -14.11 8.75
N PHE A 96 -1.66 -13.53 8.42
CA PHE A 96 -0.58 -14.20 7.70
C PHE A 96 0.77 -13.95 8.39
N SER A 97 1.76 -14.78 8.09
CA SER A 97 3.14 -14.58 8.52
C SER A 97 4.03 -14.13 7.35
N VAL A 98 5.06 -13.36 7.66
CA VAL A 98 6.02 -12.81 6.70
C VAL A 98 7.42 -13.22 7.14
N SER A 99 8.18 -13.79 6.21
CA SER A 99 9.61 -13.99 6.34
C SER A 99 10.33 -12.78 5.75
N THR A 100 11.37 -12.30 6.42
CA THR A 100 12.18 -11.19 5.93
C THR A 100 13.64 -11.58 5.87
N ARG A 101 14.33 -11.15 4.80
CA ARG A 101 15.79 -11.28 4.68
C ARG A 101 16.40 -9.97 4.19
N PRO A 102 17.55 -9.54 4.73
CA PRO A 102 18.25 -8.35 4.24
C PRO A 102 18.54 -8.43 2.74
N ARG A 103 18.40 -7.31 2.01
CA ARG A 103 18.80 -7.23 0.58
C ARG A 103 20.32 -7.09 0.42
N PHE A 104 21.00 -6.56 1.44
CA PHE A 104 22.45 -6.37 1.49
C PHE A 104 22.94 -6.49 2.95
N PRO A 105 24.24 -6.78 3.20
CA PRO A 105 24.76 -7.14 4.51
C PRO A 105 24.49 -6.12 5.63
N GLU A 106 24.54 -4.83 5.30
CA GLU A 106 24.42 -3.72 6.25
C GLU A 106 22.97 -3.33 6.56
N ALA A 107 21.99 -3.85 5.80
CA ALA A 107 20.61 -3.36 5.84
C ALA A 107 19.98 -3.46 7.23
N SER A 108 20.21 -4.56 7.95
CA SER A 108 19.69 -4.74 9.31
C SER A 108 20.25 -3.73 10.30
N GLU A 109 21.51 -3.34 10.15
CA GLU A 109 22.14 -2.37 11.06
C GLU A 109 21.67 -0.95 10.74
N MET A 110 21.56 -0.60 9.46
CA MET A 110 21.01 0.70 9.04
C MET A 110 19.56 0.89 9.53
N LEU A 111 18.75 -0.17 9.52
CA LEU A 111 17.38 -0.11 10.05
C LEU A 111 17.35 0.08 11.57
N LYS A 112 18.29 -0.48 12.33
CA LYS A 112 18.39 -0.24 13.79
C LYS A 112 18.76 1.20 14.08
N LEU A 113 19.79 1.71 13.40
CA LEU A 113 20.22 3.11 13.53
C LEU A 113 19.08 4.07 13.19
N ALA A 114 18.40 3.85 12.07
CA ALA A 114 17.24 4.64 11.68
C ALA A 114 16.10 4.58 12.72
N LYS A 115 15.90 3.45 13.40
CA LYS A 115 14.91 3.35 14.48
C LYS A 115 15.33 4.17 15.70
N GLU A 116 16.61 4.18 16.04
CA GLU A 116 17.15 4.90 17.20
C GLU A 116 17.20 6.42 16.99
N GLU A 117 17.46 6.89 15.76
CA GLU A 117 17.46 8.33 15.45
C GLU A 117 16.04 8.97 15.45
N TRP A 118 15.00 8.16 15.32
CA TRP A 118 13.60 8.61 15.23
C TRP A 118 12.80 8.48 16.55
N LEU A 119 13.40 7.87 17.59
CA LEU A 119 12.84 7.76 18.94
C LEU A 119 13.56 8.70 19.91
#